data_AF-A0AAP0GDM4-F1
#
_entry.id   AF-A0AAP0GDM4-F1
#
_cell.length_a   1.000
_cell.length_b   1.000
_cell.length_c   1.000
_cell.angle_alpha   90.00
_cell.angle_beta   90.00
_cell.angle_gamma   90.00
#
_symmetry.space_group_name_H-M   'P 1'
#
loop_
_entity.id
_entity.type
_entity.pdbx_description
1 polymer ?
#
loop_
_entity_poly.entity_id
_entity_poly.type
_entity_poly.pdbx_seq_one_letter_code
_entity_poly.pdbx_strand_id
1 'polypeptide(L)'
;MSYFLNKYVFLQRLAIRLLHGGKAPLLIDETRQLKIRKCSESMWKFTFYACAQIWVISILHQAPWAIHTKEYFIGWPNQKLGFSMKLYYMCQCGFYVYSIGALLIWETRRKDFPIMMSHHVITSVLIGYSYLTRCFRIGIVILALHDTSDVFMEAGKVCKYSEKEIGASLCFGCFAITWLFLRLIIFPFWMIKASSCYTVEPFIQANYYPRTLYYTFNIMLSTLLVFHIYWWKLICAMIMRQLHNQGIVGQDIRSGWITLLISFENMLLIYILIINKLFNK
;
A
#
# COMPACT_ATOMS: atom_id res chain seq x y z
N MET A 1 12.28 -8.24 -22.85
CA MET A 1 11.66 -7.05 -23.49
C MET A 1 10.36 -7.37 -24.23
N SER A 2 10.37 -8.32 -25.19
CA SER A 2 9.22 -8.67 -26.05
C SER A 2 7.93 -9.09 -25.30
N TYR A 3 8.04 -9.90 -24.24
CA TYR A 3 6.86 -10.32 -23.45
C TYR A 3 6.21 -9.17 -22.66
N PHE A 4 7.02 -8.24 -22.13
CA PHE A 4 6.53 -7.07 -21.39
C PHE A 4 5.86 -6.07 -22.34
N LEU A 5 6.43 -5.87 -23.53
CA LEU A 5 5.80 -5.12 -24.62
C LEU A 5 4.50 -5.77 -25.06
N ASN A 6 4.44 -7.09 -25.24
CA ASN A 6 3.21 -7.80 -25.62
C ASN A 6 2.12 -7.73 -24.54
N LYS A 7 2.49 -7.78 -23.26
CA LYS A 7 1.54 -7.62 -22.14
C LYS A 7 1.05 -6.18 -22.02
N TYR A 8 1.93 -5.20 -22.20
CA TYR A 8 1.57 -3.78 -22.27
C TYR A 8 0.64 -3.53 -23.47
N VAL A 9 0.93 -4.10 -24.64
CA VAL A 9 0.08 -4.06 -25.84
C VAL A 9 -1.25 -4.76 -25.61
N PHE A 10 -1.31 -5.90 -24.91
CA PHE A 10 -2.56 -6.58 -24.59
C PHE A 10 -3.44 -5.74 -23.65
N LEU A 11 -2.86 -5.23 -22.56
CA LEU A 11 -3.57 -4.34 -21.63
C LEU A 11 -3.99 -3.04 -22.32
N GLN A 12 -3.17 -2.52 -23.23
CA GLN A 12 -3.49 -1.36 -24.06
C GLN A 12 -4.65 -1.66 -25.01
N ARG A 13 -4.68 -2.84 -25.66
CA ARG A 13 -5.82 -3.28 -26.48
C ARG A 13 -7.09 -3.43 -25.65
N LEU A 14 -6.99 -3.97 -24.43
CA LEU A 14 -8.13 -4.10 -23.53
C LEU A 14 -8.62 -2.72 -23.03
N ALA A 15 -7.70 -1.81 -22.68
CA ALA A 15 -8.03 -0.42 -22.34
C ALA A 15 -8.72 0.28 -23.51
N ILE A 16 -8.25 0.10 -24.75
CA ILE A 16 -8.92 0.61 -25.95
C ILE A 16 -10.33 0.01 -26.06
N ARG A 17 -10.52 -1.30 -25.92
CA ARG A 17 -11.85 -1.92 -25.94
C ARG A 17 -12.79 -1.37 -24.87
N LEU A 18 -12.29 -1.21 -23.63
CA LEU A 18 -13.05 -0.67 -22.50
C LEU A 18 -13.42 0.80 -22.68
N LEU A 19 -12.51 1.59 -23.27
CA LEU A 19 -12.71 3.02 -23.53
C LEU A 19 -13.60 3.30 -24.75
N HIS A 20 -13.69 2.37 -25.71
CA HIS A 20 -14.29 2.63 -27.03
C HIS A 20 -15.42 1.67 -27.41
N GLY A 21 -15.84 0.77 -26.52
CA GLY A 21 -16.88 -0.22 -26.85
C GLY A 21 -16.54 -1.10 -28.07
N GLY A 22 -15.25 -1.26 -28.39
CA GLY A 22 -14.79 -2.05 -29.54
C GLY A 22 -14.64 -1.32 -30.88
N LYS A 23 -14.93 -0.01 -31.00
CA LYS A 23 -14.71 0.75 -32.25
C LYS A 23 -13.33 1.44 -32.26
N ALA A 24 -12.49 1.13 -33.25
CA ALA A 24 -11.18 1.76 -33.41
C ALA A 24 -11.33 3.20 -33.93
N PRO A 25 -10.78 4.23 -33.26
CA PRO A 25 -10.91 5.62 -33.70
C PRO A 25 -9.87 5.98 -34.78
N LEU A 26 -10.28 6.84 -35.73
CA LEU A 26 -9.51 7.27 -36.91
C LEU A 26 -8.34 8.23 -36.62
N LEU A 27 -8.30 8.89 -35.45
CA LEU A 27 -7.22 9.77 -35.00
C LEU A 27 -7.06 9.64 -33.48
N ILE A 28 -5.86 9.31 -33.01
CA ILE A 28 -5.56 9.22 -31.57
C ILE A 28 -4.77 10.46 -31.18
N ASP A 29 -5.48 11.44 -30.63
CA ASP A 29 -4.90 12.64 -30.03
C ASP A 29 -3.95 12.30 -28.86
N GLU A 30 -2.98 13.18 -28.56
CA GLU A 30 -1.99 12.97 -27.49
C GLU A 30 -2.66 12.80 -26.11
N THR A 31 -3.74 13.56 -25.85
CA THR A 31 -4.52 13.45 -24.62
C THR A 31 -5.15 12.06 -24.48
N ARG A 32 -5.58 11.48 -25.59
CA ARG A 32 -6.20 10.15 -25.68
C ARG A 32 -5.17 9.04 -25.50
N GLN A 33 -3.99 9.17 -26.10
CA GLN A 33 -2.87 8.25 -25.86
C GLN A 33 -2.47 8.23 -24.38
N LEU A 34 -2.38 9.40 -23.74
CA LEU A 34 -2.06 9.50 -22.32
C LEU A 34 -3.11 8.82 -21.44
N LYS A 35 -4.41 9.01 -21.75
CA LYS A 35 -5.52 8.35 -21.03
C LYS A 35 -5.44 6.82 -21.16
N ILE A 36 -5.14 6.30 -22.36
CA ILE A 36 -4.97 4.86 -22.61
C ILE A 36 -3.79 4.29 -21.80
N ARG A 37 -2.64 4.98 -21.78
CA ARG A 37 -1.45 4.55 -21.02
C ARG A 37 -1.76 4.48 -19.52
N LYS A 38 -2.31 5.55 -18.94
CA LYS A 38 -2.71 5.60 -17.52
C LYS A 38 -3.74 4.53 -17.16
N CYS A 39 -4.70 4.27 -18.05
CA CYS A 39 -5.67 3.19 -17.87
C CYS A 39 -4.99 1.82 -17.85
N SER A 40 -4.10 1.57 -18.80
CA SER A 40 -3.35 0.30 -18.90
C SER A 40 -2.47 0.05 -17.67
N GLU A 41 -1.81 1.09 -17.16
CA GLU A 41 -1.03 1.04 -15.93
C GLU A 41 -1.90 0.71 -14.71
N SER A 42 -3.06 1.36 -14.57
CA SER A 42 -3.99 1.05 -13.49
C SER A 42 -4.58 -0.35 -13.59
N MET A 43 -4.87 -0.84 -14.81
CA MET A 43 -5.32 -2.22 -15.00
C MET A 43 -4.25 -3.25 -14.62
N TRP A 44 -2.99 -2.97 -14.94
CA TRP A 44 -1.85 -3.81 -14.53
C TRP A 44 -1.74 -3.87 -13.00
N LYS A 45 -1.72 -2.71 -12.34
CA LYS A 45 -1.62 -2.62 -10.88
C LYS A 45 -2.84 -3.27 -10.20
N PHE A 46 -4.06 -3.03 -10.70
CA PHE A 46 -5.28 -3.69 -10.23
C PHE A 46 -5.18 -5.21 -10.29
N THR A 47 -4.76 -5.75 -11.45
CA THR A 47 -4.62 -7.20 -11.62
C THR A 47 -3.61 -7.78 -10.64
N PHE A 48 -2.47 -7.10 -10.46
CA PHE A 48 -1.46 -7.52 -9.48
C PHE A 48 -2.02 -7.53 -8.06
N TYR A 49 -2.56 -6.41 -7.58
CA TYR A 49 -3.07 -6.30 -6.22
C TYR A 49 -4.23 -7.26 -5.95
N ALA A 50 -5.16 -7.44 -6.90
CA ALA A 50 -6.27 -8.37 -6.74
C ALA A 50 -5.78 -9.82 -6.61
N CYS A 51 -4.87 -10.26 -7.48
CA CYS A 51 -4.29 -11.60 -7.40
C CYS A 51 -3.47 -11.80 -6.12
N ALA A 52 -2.64 -10.82 -5.76
CA ALA A 52 -1.85 -10.86 -4.54
C ALA A 52 -2.74 -10.90 -3.28
N GLN A 53 -3.84 -10.14 -3.28
CA GLN A 53 -4.79 -10.10 -2.17
C GLN A 53 -5.51 -11.45 -2.00
N ILE A 54 -5.97 -12.06 -3.10
CA ILE A 54 -6.59 -13.39 -3.04
C ILE A 54 -5.60 -14.43 -2.52
N TRP A 55 -4.34 -14.37 -2.97
CA TRP A 55 -3.29 -15.28 -2.53
C TRP A 55 -2.96 -15.11 -1.04
N VAL A 56 -2.80 -13.87 -0.56
CA VAL A 56 -2.48 -13.67 0.86
C VAL A 56 -3.63 -14.08 1.77
N ILE A 57 -4.88 -13.84 1.37
CA ILE A 57 -6.05 -14.30 2.12
C ILE A 57 -6.07 -15.83 2.22
N SER A 58 -5.75 -16.55 1.14
CA SER A 58 -5.72 -18.01 1.17
C SER A 58 -4.62 -18.57 2.08
N ILE A 59 -3.48 -17.89 2.17
CA ILE A 59 -2.41 -18.21 3.12
C ILE A 59 -2.89 -17.93 4.56
N LEU A 60 -3.45 -16.74 4.82
CA LEU A 60 -3.84 -16.32 6.17
C LEU A 60 -5.03 -17.14 6.70
N HIS A 61 -5.93 -17.59 5.83
CA HIS A 61 -7.05 -18.46 6.22
C HIS A 61 -6.59 -19.83 6.76
N GLN A 62 -5.42 -20.30 6.34
CA GLN A 62 -4.83 -21.56 6.83
C GLN A 62 -3.94 -21.35 8.08
N ALA A 63 -3.77 -20.10 8.51
CA ALA A 63 -2.87 -19.72 9.58
C ALA A 63 -3.65 -19.29 10.83
N PRO A 64 -3.81 -20.15 11.85
CA PRO A 64 -4.58 -19.81 13.05
C PRO A 64 -4.00 -18.59 13.80
N TRP A 65 -2.68 -18.42 13.74
CA TRP A 65 -1.98 -17.27 14.33
C TRP A 65 -2.28 -15.94 13.65
N ALA A 66 -2.87 -15.91 12.45
CA ALA A 66 -3.03 -14.69 11.65
C ALA A 66 -3.89 -13.62 12.32
N ILE A 67 -4.92 -14.04 13.05
CA ILE A 67 -5.88 -13.14 13.74
C ILE A 67 -5.36 -12.76 15.14
N HIS A 68 -4.56 -13.62 15.76
CA HIS A 68 -4.09 -13.46 17.13
C HIS A 68 -2.73 -12.77 17.17
N THR A 69 -2.74 -11.44 17.36
CA THR A 69 -1.53 -10.61 17.36
C THR A 69 -0.42 -11.04 18.33
N LYS A 70 -0.78 -11.69 19.45
CA LYS A 70 0.18 -12.25 20.42
C LYS A 70 0.98 -13.43 19.85
N GLU A 71 0.45 -14.11 18.83
CA GLU A 71 1.08 -15.30 18.24
C GLU A 71 2.09 -14.99 17.13
N TYR A 72 2.20 -13.73 16.72
CA TYR A 72 3.10 -13.35 15.62
C TYR A 72 4.57 -13.64 15.90
N PHE A 73 4.98 -13.62 17.16
CA PHE A 73 6.38 -13.81 17.57
C PHE A 73 6.61 -15.13 18.32
N ILE A 74 5.56 -15.93 18.56
CA ILE A 74 5.71 -17.25 19.22
C ILE A 74 6.57 -18.17 18.36
N GLY A 75 7.58 -18.78 18.98
CA GLY A 75 8.52 -19.69 18.32
C GLY A 75 9.58 -19.00 17.45
N TRP A 76 9.70 -17.68 17.51
CA TRP A 76 10.80 -16.94 16.89
C TRP A 76 12.15 -17.31 17.55
N PRO A 77 13.26 -17.43 16.80
CA PRO A 77 13.43 -17.25 15.35
C PRO A 77 13.09 -18.50 14.52
N ASN A 78 12.72 -19.61 15.15
CA ASN A 78 12.56 -20.93 14.53
C ASN A 78 11.16 -21.17 13.90
N GLN A 79 10.45 -20.10 13.57
CA GLN A 79 9.15 -20.20 12.92
C GLN A 79 9.31 -20.85 11.55
N LYS A 80 8.41 -21.78 11.19
CA LYS A 80 8.39 -22.41 9.87
C LYS A 80 7.87 -21.45 8.81
N LEU A 81 8.68 -21.17 7.79
CA LEU A 81 8.27 -20.41 6.61
C LEU A 81 7.80 -21.38 5.51
N GLY A 82 6.49 -21.41 5.27
CA GLY A 82 5.92 -22.22 4.20
C GLY A 82 6.34 -21.73 2.81
N PHE A 83 6.41 -22.64 1.84
CA PHE A 83 6.79 -22.31 0.45
C PHE A 83 5.90 -21.23 -0.17
N SER A 84 4.58 -21.30 0.04
CA SER A 84 3.62 -20.31 -0.45
C SER A 84 3.90 -18.91 0.11
N MET A 85 4.18 -18.79 1.42
CA MET A 85 4.57 -17.52 2.05
C MET A 85 5.89 -16.99 1.49
N LYS A 86 6.88 -17.87 1.27
CA LYS A 86 8.18 -17.49 0.70
C LYS A 86 8.01 -16.89 -0.70
N LEU A 87 7.23 -17.54 -1.56
CA LEU A 87 6.95 -17.05 -2.91
C LEU A 87 6.17 -15.72 -2.87
N TYR A 88 5.19 -15.60 -1.98
CA TYR A 88 4.44 -14.36 -1.79
C TYR A 88 5.38 -13.19 -1.41
N TYR A 89 6.28 -13.41 -0.45
CA TYR A 89 7.29 -12.42 -0.06
C TYR A 89 8.21 -12.00 -1.21
N MET A 90 8.69 -12.97 -2.00
CA MET A 90 9.54 -12.70 -3.17
C MET A 90 8.78 -11.89 -4.23
N CYS A 91 7.52 -12.25 -4.49
CA CYS A 91 6.66 -11.56 -5.43
C CYS A 91 6.41 -10.11 -5.00
N GLN A 92 6.08 -9.90 -3.72
CA GLN A 92 5.86 -8.56 -3.15
C GLN A 92 7.12 -7.71 -3.19
N CYS A 93 8.26 -8.25 -2.75
CA CYS A 93 9.53 -7.55 -2.83
C CYS A 93 9.85 -7.14 -4.28
N GLY A 94 9.69 -8.06 -5.23
CA GLY A 94 9.88 -7.79 -6.65
C GLY A 94 8.96 -6.69 -7.19
N PHE A 95 7.70 -6.66 -6.78
CA PHE A 95 6.76 -5.63 -7.19
C PHE A 95 7.09 -4.25 -6.61
N TYR A 96 7.47 -4.17 -5.34
CA TYR A 96 7.89 -2.90 -4.74
C TYR A 96 9.19 -2.37 -5.35
N VAL A 97 10.18 -3.24 -5.63
CA VAL A 97 11.41 -2.86 -6.34
C VAL A 97 11.11 -2.41 -7.77
N TYR A 98 10.25 -3.13 -8.49
CA TYR A 98 9.77 -2.71 -9.81
C TYR A 98 9.12 -1.32 -9.74
N SER A 99 8.31 -1.07 -8.72
CA SER A 99 7.62 0.20 -8.54
C SER A 99 8.59 1.37 -8.28
N ILE A 100 9.72 1.14 -7.58
CA ILE A 100 10.79 2.14 -7.45
C ILE A 100 11.34 2.51 -8.84
N GLY A 101 11.67 1.52 -9.67
CA GLY A 101 12.11 1.76 -11.05
C GLY A 101 11.04 2.47 -11.89
N ALA A 102 9.78 2.06 -11.76
CA ALA A 102 8.62 2.69 -12.38
C ALA A 102 8.55 4.19 -12.06
N LEU A 103 8.68 4.56 -10.78
CA LEU A 103 8.63 5.96 -10.34
C LEU A 103 9.82 6.79 -10.83
N LEU A 104 11.00 6.20 -10.92
CA LEU A 104 12.20 6.91 -11.35
C LEU A 104 12.20 7.23 -12.85
N ILE A 105 11.69 6.29 -13.66
CA ILE A 105 11.90 6.28 -15.12
C ILE A 105 10.61 6.53 -15.90
N TRP A 106 9.47 6.00 -15.45
CA TRP A 106 8.25 5.91 -16.26
C TRP A 106 7.08 6.75 -15.72
N GLU A 107 6.91 6.83 -14.40
CA GLU A 107 5.76 7.52 -13.81
C GLU A 107 5.98 9.04 -13.80
N THR A 108 4.98 9.79 -14.26
CA THR A 108 4.99 11.24 -14.21
C THR A 108 5.16 11.72 -12.77
N ARG A 109 6.18 12.53 -12.51
CA ARG A 109 6.47 13.04 -11.17
C ARG A 109 5.34 13.93 -10.67
N ARG A 110 4.63 13.44 -9.64
CA ARG A 110 3.60 14.18 -8.91
C ARG A 110 4.23 14.89 -7.72
N LYS A 111 3.51 15.86 -7.13
CA LYS A 111 4.05 16.69 -6.03
C LYS A 111 4.34 15.91 -4.75
N ASP A 112 3.68 14.79 -4.54
CA ASP A 112 3.93 13.85 -3.43
C ASP A 112 5.01 12.80 -3.77
N PHE A 113 5.73 12.95 -4.90
CA PHE A 113 6.76 12.02 -5.34
C PHE A 113 7.78 11.66 -4.24
N PRO A 114 8.32 12.61 -3.43
CA PRO A 114 9.28 12.26 -2.38
C PRO A 114 8.69 11.31 -1.34
N ILE A 115 7.47 11.59 -0.87
CA ILE A 115 6.77 10.77 0.12
C ILE A 115 6.50 9.37 -0.45
N MET A 116 6.04 9.34 -1.69
CA MET A 116 5.74 8.11 -2.40
C MET A 116 7.02 7.27 -2.61
N MET A 117 8.12 7.88 -3.07
CA MET A 117 9.40 7.19 -3.22
C MET A 117 9.92 6.66 -1.89
N SER A 118 9.90 7.49 -0.84
CA SER A 118 10.29 7.08 0.52
C SER A 118 9.44 5.92 1.02
N HIS A 119 8.14 5.92 0.76
CA HIS A 119 7.26 4.81 1.09
C HIS A 119 7.72 3.51 0.41
N HIS A 120 7.96 3.51 -0.90
CA HIS A 120 8.40 2.30 -1.59
C HIS A 120 9.76 1.79 -1.07
N VAL A 121 10.71 2.69 -0.82
CA VAL A 121 12.00 2.32 -0.24
C VAL A 121 11.83 1.70 1.13
N ILE A 122 11.07 2.35 2.02
CA ILE A 122 10.83 1.86 3.39
C ILE A 122 10.09 0.52 3.35
N THR A 123 9.08 0.37 2.51
CA THR A 123 8.33 -0.89 2.40
C THR A 123 9.20 -2.01 1.82
N SER A 124 10.03 -1.75 0.80
CA SER A 124 11.01 -2.73 0.29
C SER A 124 11.99 -3.17 1.37
N VAL A 125 12.52 -2.21 2.15
CA VAL A 125 13.42 -2.51 3.27
C VAL A 125 12.67 -3.30 4.35
N LEU A 126 11.43 -2.94 4.71
CA LEU A 126 10.62 -3.68 5.68
C LEU A 126 10.36 -5.12 5.27
N ILE A 127 10.07 -5.38 3.99
CA ILE A 127 9.87 -6.74 3.44
C ILE A 127 11.17 -7.55 3.55
N GLY A 128 12.30 -6.98 3.12
CA GLY A 128 13.60 -7.65 3.22
C GLY A 128 14.01 -7.88 4.67
N TYR A 129 13.79 -6.87 5.52
CA TYR A 129 14.10 -6.88 6.93
C TYR A 129 13.29 -7.94 7.69
N SER A 130 11.98 -8.02 7.48
CA SER A 130 11.13 -9.02 8.15
C SER A 130 11.46 -10.43 7.67
N TYR A 131 11.87 -10.59 6.42
CA TYR A 131 12.34 -11.87 5.88
C TYR A 131 13.67 -12.30 6.52
N LEU A 132 14.67 -11.42 6.56
CA LEU A 132 16.00 -11.70 7.12
C LEU A 132 15.95 -11.95 8.63
N THR A 133 15.15 -11.16 9.34
CA THR A 133 14.95 -11.33 10.80
C THR A 133 13.92 -12.40 11.14
N ARG A 134 13.37 -13.12 10.16
CA ARG A 134 12.35 -14.18 10.35
C ARG A 134 11.07 -13.71 11.04
N CYS A 135 10.78 -12.41 11.02
CA CYS A 135 9.52 -11.83 11.50
C CYS A 135 8.42 -11.89 10.42
N PHE A 136 8.30 -13.04 9.75
CA PHE A 136 7.49 -13.14 8.54
C PHE A 136 5.98 -13.17 8.80
N ARG A 137 5.55 -13.65 10.00
CA ARG A 137 4.13 -13.71 10.40
C ARG A 137 3.50 -12.32 10.46
N ILE A 138 4.10 -11.40 11.23
CA ILE A 138 3.65 -10.01 11.28
C ILE A 138 3.77 -9.33 9.92
N GLY A 139 4.89 -9.56 9.21
CA GLY A 139 5.12 -8.89 7.93
C GLY A 139 4.11 -9.26 6.84
N ILE A 140 3.64 -10.52 6.77
CA ILE A 140 2.63 -10.91 5.77
C ILE A 140 1.26 -10.30 6.07
N VAL A 141 0.91 -10.16 7.35
CA VAL A 141 -0.34 -9.52 7.75
C VAL A 141 -0.29 -8.03 7.45
N ILE A 142 0.86 -7.38 7.73
CA ILE A 142 1.08 -5.98 7.35
C ILE A 142 0.91 -5.83 5.83
N LEU A 143 1.54 -6.66 5.00
CA LEU A 143 1.38 -6.60 3.54
C LEU A 143 -0.10 -6.74 3.13
N ALA A 144 -0.82 -7.72 3.67
CA ALA A 144 -2.23 -7.94 3.36
C ALA A 144 -3.11 -6.72 3.71
N LEU A 145 -2.88 -6.11 4.87
CA LEU A 145 -3.63 -4.93 5.31
C LEU A 145 -3.40 -3.73 4.39
N HIS A 146 -2.17 -3.53 3.92
CA HIS A 146 -1.84 -2.41 3.05
C HIS A 146 -2.38 -2.63 1.64
N ASP A 147 -2.14 -3.79 1.03
CA ASP A 147 -2.51 -4.01 -0.38
C ASP A 147 -4.03 -4.00 -0.62
N THR A 148 -4.84 -4.32 0.41
CA THR A 148 -6.31 -4.38 0.29
C THR A 148 -6.92 -3.07 -0.22
N SER A 149 -6.50 -1.91 0.32
CA SER A 149 -7.05 -0.62 -0.13
C SER A 149 -6.65 -0.29 -1.57
N ASP A 150 -5.48 -0.76 -2.02
CA ASP A 150 -4.94 -0.42 -3.33
C ASP A 150 -5.69 -1.14 -4.47
N VAL A 151 -6.31 -2.28 -4.18
CA VAL A 151 -7.26 -2.94 -5.09
C VAL A 151 -8.40 -1.97 -5.46
N PHE A 152 -9.03 -1.35 -4.46
CA PHE A 152 -10.13 -0.41 -4.68
C PHE A 152 -9.67 0.89 -5.35
N MET A 153 -8.47 1.38 -4.99
CA MET A 153 -7.89 2.56 -5.62
C MET A 153 -7.68 2.36 -7.12
N GLU A 154 -7.04 1.26 -7.52
CA GLU A 154 -6.77 0.99 -8.94
C GLU A 154 -8.06 0.65 -9.70
N ALA A 155 -9.01 -0.07 -9.08
CA ALA A 155 -10.33 -0.28 -9.66
C ALA A 155 -11.06 1.05 -9.94
N GLY A 156 -11.03 1.98 -8.99
CA GLY A 156 -11.63 3.30 -9.14
C GLY A 156 -11.02 4.12 -10.27
N LYS A 157 -9.69 4.06 -10.43
CA LYS A 157 -8.99 4.68 -11.56
C LYS A 157 -9.42 4.08 -12.89
N VAL A 158 -9.49 2.75 -13.00
CA VAL A 158 -9.97 2.07 -14.22
C VAL A 158 -11.39 2.52 -14.55
N CYS A 159 -12.31 2.53 -13.57
CA CYS A 159 -13.67 3.03 -13.77
C CYS A 159 -13.70 4.50 -14.24
N LYS A 160 -12.87 5.36 -13.62
CA LYS A 160 -12.79 6.77 -13.97
C LYS A 160 -12.26 6.98 -15.39
N TYR A 161 -11.23 6.24 -15.80
CA TYR A 161 -10.73 6.30 -17.16
C TYR A 161 -11.78 5.78 -18.15
N SER A 162 -12.52 4.72 -17.82
CA SER A 162 -13.64 4.20 -18.63
C SER A 162 -14.92 5.03 -18.57
N GLU A 163 -14.90 6.24 -17.99
CA GLU A 163 -16.06 7.15 -17.91
C GLU A 163 -17.26 6.55 -17.16
N LYS A 164 -17.02 5.55 -16.30
CA LYS A 164 -18.02 4.92 -15.44
C LYS A 164 -18.05 5.62 -14.09
N GLU A 165 -18.64 6.81 -14.04
CA GLU A 165 -18.63 7.69 -12.86
C GLU A 165 -19.21 7.03 -11.60
N ILE A 166 -20.34 6.31 -11.70
CA ILE A 166 -20.94 5.60 -10.55
C ILE A 166 -19.94 4.56 -10.00
N GLY A 167 -19.33 3.77 -10.87
CA GLY A 167 -18.33 2.77 -10.47
C GLY A 167 -17.08 3.41 -9.84
N ALA A 168 -16.62 4.54 -10.39
CA ALA A 168 -15.49 5.28 -9.84
C ALA A 168 -15.79 5.82 -8.43
N SER A 169 -16.98 6.39 -8.22
CA SER A 169 -17.42 6.90 -6.92
C SER A 169 -17.57 5.78 -5.88
N LEU A 170 -18.17 4.64 -6.25
CA LEU A 170 -18.28 3.48 -5.37
C LEU A 170 -16.90 2.92 -4.97
N CYS A 171 -16.00 2.74 -5.95
CA CYS A 171 -14.64 2.27 -5.67
C CYS A 171 -13.86 3.26 -4.80
N PHE A 172 -14.02 4.57 -5.02
CA PHE A 172 -13.39 5.60 -4.19
C PHE A 172 -13.92 5.59 -2.75
N GLY A 173 -15.23 5.38 -2.55
CA GLY A 173 -15.82 5.18 -1.23
C GLY A 173 -15.26 3.95 -0.51
N CYS A 174 -15.21 2.80 -1.18
CA CYS A 174 -14.60 1.59 -0.64
C CYS A 174 -13.12 1.77 -0.32
N PHE A 175 -12.38 2.46 -1.19
CA PHE A 175 -10.98 2.83 -0.96
C PHE A 175 -10.81 3.67 0.31
N ALA A 176 -11.63 4.72 0.49
CA ALA A 176 -11.55 5.56 1.68
C ALA A 176 -11.88 4.79 2.97
N ILE A 177 -12.93 3.97 2.95
CA ILE A 177 -13.34 3.14 4.08
C ILE A 177 -12.22 2.16 4.45
N THR A 178 -11.72 1.40 3.49
CA THR A 178 -10.65 0.43 3.73
C THR A 178 -9.34 1.09 4.16
N TRP A 179 -9.00 2.26 3.60
CA TRP A 179 -7.84 3.04 4.05
C TRP A 179 -7.94 3.40 5.54
N LEU A 180 -9.08 3.94 5.98
CA LEU A 180 -9.30 4.32 7.37
C LEU A 180 -9.17 3.11 8.30
N PHE A 181 -9.94 2.05 8.04
CA PHE A 181 -9.98 0.90 8.93
C PHE A 181 -8.66 0.12 8.95
N LEU A 182 -8.06 -0.15 7.79
CA LEU A 182 -6.88 -1.01 7.71
C LEU A 182 -5.60 -0.26 8.09
N ARG A 183 -5.40 0.96 7.56
CA ARG A 183 -4.12 1.69 7.71
C ARG A 183 -4.08 2.68 8.88
N LEU A 184 -5.23 3.17 9.36
CA LEU A 184 -5.28 4.13 10.47
C LEU A 184 -5.84 3.57 11.77
N ILE A 185 -6.57 2.45 11.72
CA ILE A 185 -7.10 1.79 12.93
C ILE A 185 -6.34 0.48 13.19
N ILE A 186 -6.48 -0.52 12.33
CA ILE A 186 -5.88 -1.84 12.57
C ILE A 186 -4.35 -1.75 12.57
N PHE A 187 -3.73 -1.09 11.61
CA PHE A 187 -2.28 -0.99 11.53
C PHE A 187 -1.62 -0.42 12.81
N PRO A 188 -1.97 0.79 13.32
CA PRO A 188 -1.34 1.30 14.54
C PRO A 188 -1.75 0.55 15.81
N PHE A 189 -3.05 0.28 15.99
CA PHE A 189 -3.53 -0.25 17.27
C PHE A 189 -3.30 -1.76 17.43
N TRP A 190 -3.11 -2.49 16.33
CA TRP A 190 -2.87 -3.93 16.35
C TRP A 190 -1.46 -4.28 15.89
N MET A 191 -1.01 -3.83 14.71
CA MET A 191 0.28 -4.27 14.16
C MET A 191 1.47 -3.58 14.83
N ILE A 192 1.46 -2.24 14.92
CA ILE A 192 2.54 -1.50 15.60
C ILE A 192 2.55 -1.90 17.08
N LYS A 193 1.38 -1.95 17.73
CA LYS A 193 1.27 -2.45 19.11
C LYS A 193 1.86 -3.86 19.27
N ALA A 194 1.55 -4.80 18.38
CA ALA A 194 2.10 -6.15 18.44
C ALA A 194 3.63 -6.15 18.33
N SER A 195 4.17 -5.38 17.39
CA SER A 195 5.62 -5.19 17.21
C SER A 195 6.30 -4.51 18.39
N SER A 196 5.63 -3.57 19.06
CA SER A 196 6.21 -2.83 20.17
C SER A 196 6.13 -3.62 21.48
N CYS A 197 5.01 -4.32 21.74
CA CYS A 197 4.74 -4.97 23.02
C CYS A 197 5.08 -6.47 23.02
N TYR A 198 4.68 -7.21 21.98
CA TYR A 198 4.72 -8.68 21.99
C TYR A 198 6.00 -9.26 21.37
N THR A 199 6.85 -8.42 20.76
CA THR A 199 8.16 -8.85 20.25
C THR A 199 9.22 -8.97 21.33
N VAL A 200 9.08 -8.22 22.43
CA VAL A 200 10.13 -8.07 23.46
C VAL A 200 10.40 -9.40 24.16
N GLU A 201 9.36 -10.07 24.66
CA GLU A 201 9.50 -11.29 25.43
C GLU A 201 10.12 -12.45 24.61
N PRO A 202 9.66 -12.78 23.39
CA PRO A 202 10.28 -13.82 22.57
C PRO A 202 11.74 -13.54 22.21
N PHE A 203 12.13 -12.27 22.02
CA PHE A 203 13.52 -11.91 21.73
C PHE A 203 14.42 -12.11 22.96
N ILE A 204 13.93 -11.75 24.15
CA ILE A 204 14.63 -12.00 25.41
C ILE A 204 14.78 -13.51 25.64
N GLN A 205 13.71 -14.29 25.46
CA GLN A 205 13.72 -15.75 25.61
C GLN A 205 14.71 -16.45 24.67
N ALA A 206 14.93 -15.90 23.48
CA ALA A 206 15.92 -16.40 22.53
C ALA A 206 17.37 -16.03 22.91
N ASN A 207 17.62 -15.42 24.08
CA ASN A 207 18.91 -14.85 24.51
C ASN A 207 19.53 -13.88 23.49
N TYR A 208 18.68 -13.31 22.63
CA TYR A 208 19.08 -12.43 21.55
C TYR A 208 18.10 -11.26 21.53
N TYR A 209 18.38 -10.24 22.33
CA TYR A 209 17.65 -8.97 22.32
C TYR A 209 18.44 -7.87 21.58
N PRO A 210 18.45 -7.90 20.25
CA PRO A 210 19.09 -6.86 19.47
C PRO A 210 18.20 -5.61 19.49
N ARG A 211 18.44 -4.72 20.47
CA ARG A 211 17.77 -3.41 20.58
C ARG A 211 17.69 -2.67 19.24
N THR A 212 18.77 -2.70 18.48
CA THR A 212 18.83 -2.08 17.15
C THR A 212 17.76 -2.64 16.22
N LEU A 213 17.54 -3.96 16.20
CA LEU A 213 16.52 -4.56 15.35
C LEU A 213 15.11 -4.13 15.79
N TYR A 214 14.86 -4.13 17.09
CA TYR A 214 13.58 -3.70 17.64
C TYR A 214 13.24 -2.25 17.25
N TYR A 215 14.15 -1.30 17.49
CA TYR A 215 13.91 0.11 17.21
C TYR A 215 13.85 0.39 15.70
N THR A 216 14.73 -0.21 14.91
CA THR A 216 14.73 -0.05 13.44
C THR A 216 13.40 -0.47 12.84
N PHE A 217 12.86 -1.62 13.24
CA PHE A 217 11.58 -2.10 12.73
C PHE A 217 10.41 -1.19 13.13
N ASN A 218 10.30 -0.84 14.42
CA ASN A 218 9.21 0.01 14.90
C ASN A 218 9.26 1.44 14.34
N ILE A 219 10.46 2.01 14.13
CA ILE A 219 10.62 3.32 13.48
C ILE A 219 10.11 3.26 12.04
N MET A 220 10.51 2.25 11.25
CA MET A 220 10.02 2.11 9.86
C MET A 220 8.49 1.97 9.79
N LEU A 221 7.89 1.16 10.68
CA LEU A 221 6.42 1.04 10.75
C LEU A 221 5.74 2.35 11.15
N SER A 222 6.33 3.11 12.06
CA SER A 222 5.82 4.41 12.48
C SER A 222 5.93 5.44 11.35
N THR A 223 7.01 5.44 10.58
CA THR A 223 7.16 6.28 9.39
C THR A 223 6.12 5.94 8.32
N LEU A 224 5.77 4.65 8.14
CA LEU A 224 4.66 4.28 7.27
C LEU A 224 3.33 4.85 7.75
N LEU A 225 3.02 4.75 9.06
CA LEU A 225 1.79 5.32 9.63
C LEU A 225 1.70 6.83 9.36
N VAL A 226 2.81 7.53 9.52
CA VAL A 226 2.94 8.95 9.21
C VAL A 226 2.55 9.25 7.76
N PHE A 227 3.04 8.48 6.79
CA PHE A 227 2.65 8.64 5.39
C PHE A 227 1.16 8.36 5.18
N HIS A 228 0.61 7.35 5.86
CA HIS A 228 -0.83 7.05 5.77
C HIS A 228 -1.72 8.17 6.30
N ILE A 229 -1.31 8.85 7.38
CA ILE A 229 -2.01 10.03 7.90
C ILE A 229 -1.94 11.18 6.89
N TYR A 230 -0.80 11.40 6.26
CA TYR A 230 -0.66 12.42 5.21
C TYR A 230 -1.63 12.17 4.05
N TRP A 231 -1.64 10.96 3.49
CA TRP A 231 -2.54 10.63 2.38
C TRP A 231 -4.01 10.61 2.81
N TRP A 232 -4.32 10.28 4.06
CA TRP A 232 -5.68 10.38 4.58
C TRP A 232 -6.22 11.81 4.51
N LYS A 233 -5.40 12.81 4.88
CA LYS A 233 -5.80 14.23 4.72
C LYS A 233 -6.16 14.56 3.27
N LEU A 234 -5.41 14.01 2.30
CA LEU A 234 -5.72 14.19 0.88
C LEU A 234 -7.01 13.47 0.47
N ILE A 235 -7.26 12.26 0.99
CA ILE A 235 -8.50 11.51 0.73
C ILE A 235 -9.70 12.29 1.28
N CYS A 236 -9.64 12.80 2.51
CA CYS A 236 -10.69 13.64 3.09
C CYS A 236 -10.93 14.89 2.25
N ALA A 237 -9.87 15.59 1.82
CA ALA A 237 -10.01 16.76 0.97
C ALA A 237 -10.66 16.43 -0.40
N MET A 238 -10.38 15.25 -0.97
CA MET A 238 -11.06 14.77 -2.17
C MET A 238 -12.55 14.49 -1.91
N ILE A 239 -12.90 13.86 -0.78
CA ILE A 239 -14.29 13.62 -0.37
C ILE A 239 -15.05 14.94 -0.23
N MET A 240 -14.48 15.92 0.47
CA MET A 240 -15.10 17.25 0.64
C MET A 240 -15.38 17.93 -0.70
N ARG A 241 -14.43 17.84 -1.65
CA ARG A 241 -14.61 18.36 -3.01
C ARG A 241 -15.69 17.61 -3.78
N GLN A 242 -15.77 16.30 -3.62
CA GLN A 242 -16.78 15.48 -4.27
C GLN A 242 -18.19 15.76 -3.73
N LEU A 243 -18.33 16.00 -2.42
CA LEU A 243 -19.59 16.44 -1.81
C LEU A 243 -20.03 17.80 -2.35
N HIS A 244 -19.10 18.74 -2.53
CA HIS A 244 -19.38 20.04 -3.13
C HIS A 244 -19.78 19.93 -4.62
N ASN A 245 -19.21 18.97 -5.36
CA ASN A 245 -19.43 18.79 -6.80
C ASN A 245 -20.51 17.74 -7.14
N GLN A 246 -21.54 17.59 -6.30
CA GLN A 246 -22.67 16.67 -6.52
C GLN A 246 -22.25 15.19 -6.76
N GLY A 247 -21.18 14.72 -6.12
CA GLY A 247 -20.77 13.33 -6.17
C GLY A 247 -19.83 12.95 -7.33
N ILE A 248 -19.40 13.91 -8.16
CA ILE A 248 -18.44 13.66 -9.24
C ILE A 248 -17.01 13.60 -8.69
N VAL A 249 -16.29 12.51 -8.98
CA VAL A 249 -14.87 12.37 -8.61
C VAL A 249 -14.02 13.37 -9.40
N GLY A 250 -13.46 14.37 -8.70
CA GLY A 250 -12.61 15.42 -9.26
C GLY A 250 -11.17 14.97 -9.58
N GLN A 251 -10.37 15.88 -10.14
CA GLN A 251 -8.94 15.65 -10.40
C GLN A 251 -8.10 15.64 -9.10
N ASP A 252 -6.96 14.96 -9.14
CA ASP A 252 -5.98 14.78 -8.05
C ASP A 252 -5.57 16.14 -7.41
N ILE A 253 -5.56 16.23 -6.07
CA ILE A 253 -5.48 17.50 -5.33
C ILE A 253 -4.20 17.70 -4.50
N ARG A 254 -3.19 16.84 -4.65
CA ARG A 254 -1.93 16.90 -3.88
C ARG A 254 -1.33 18.33 -3.85
N SER A 255 -1.45 19.05 -2.71
CA SER A 255 -1.11 20.49 -2.57
C SER A 255 -0.04 20.78 -1.48
N GLY A 256 0.91 21.66 -1.83
CA GLY A 256 1.71 22.56 -0.94
C GLY A 256 2.79 22.00 0.02
N TRP A 257 4.05 22.41 -0.17
CA TRP A 257 5.21 22.16 0.73
C TRP A 257 5.06 22.74 2.16
N ILE A 258 4.19 23.73 2.37
CA ILE A 258 3.99 24.39 3.68
C ILE A 258 3.16 23.50 4.63
N THR A 259 2.23 22.71 4.09
CA THR A 259 1.50 21.68 4.85
C THR A 259 2.41 20.56 5.32
N LEU A 260 3.51 20.31 4.61
CA LEU A 260 4.51 19.28 4.89
C LEU A 260 5.33 19.60 6.15
N LEU A 261 5.78 20.85 6.31
CA LEU A 261 6.50 21.30 7.50
C LEU A 261 5.61 21.28 8.75
N ILE A 262 4.40 21.83 8.65
CA ILE A 262 3.42 21.83 9.75
C ILE A 262 2.96 20.40 10.08
N SER A 263 2.89 19.50 9.08
CA SER A 263 2.60 18.10 9.33
C SER A 263 3.78 17.36 9.93
N PHE A 264 5.03 17.74 9.67
CA PHE A 264 6.21 17.09 10.24
C PHE A 264 6.39 17.40 11.73
N GLU A 265 6.14 18.64 12.16
CA GLU A 265 6.15 19.00 13.59
C GLU A 265 4.99 18.36 14.35
N ASN A 266 3.78 18.40 13.77
CA ASN A 266 2.62 17.69 14.35
C ASN A 266 2.79 16.16 14.30
N MET A 267 3.50 15.62 13.32
CA MET A 267 3.88 14.20 13.26
C MET A 267 4.85 13.85 14.37
N LEU A 268 5.85 14.69 14.66
CA LEU A 268 6.81 14.44 15.72
C LEU A 268 6.08 14.40 17.07
N LEU A 269 5.12 15.30 17.29
CA LEU A 269 4.25 15.31 18.46
C LEU A 269 3.33 14.08 18.54
N ILE A 270 2.69 13.67 17.44
CA ILE A 270 1.87 12.45 17.40
C ILE A 270 2.74 11.20 17.62
N TYR A 271 3.95 11.17 17.05
CA TYR A 271 4.93 10.10 17.25
C TYR A 271 5.34 10.01 18.73
N ILE A 272 5.68 11.14 19.36
CA ILE A 272 5.98 11.22 20.79
C ILE A 272 4.76 10.81 21.63
N LEU A 273 3.54 11.20 21.27
CA LEU A 273 2.32 10.83 21.98
C LEU A 273 1.97 9.33 21.83
N ILE A 274 2.16 8.75 20.64
CA ILE A 274 1.95 7.32 20.39
C ILE A 274 2.99 6.50 21.13
N ILE A 275 4.27 6.88 21.06
CA ILE A 275 5.34 6.25 21.84
C ILE A 275 5.00 6.36 23.34
N ASN A 276 4.74 7.56 23.87
CA ASN A 276 4.42 7.73 25.29
C ASN A 276 3.19 6.93 25.73
N LYS A 277 2.16 6.80 24.88
CA LYS A 277 0.95 6.04 25.21
C LYS A 277 1.11 4.53 25.06
N LEU A 278 2.03 4.07 24.21
CA LEU A 278 2.36 2.65 24.03
C LEU A 278 3.37 2.15 25.07
N PHE A 279 4.23 3.02 25.61
CA PHE A 279 5.31 2.65 26.53
C PHE A 279 5.08 3.07 28.01
N ASN A 280 4.11 3.94 28.33
CA ASN A 280 3.70 4.24 29.73
C ASN A 280 2.50 3.41 30.21
N LYS A 281 2.42 2.13 29.84
CA LYS A 281 1.48 1.18 30.41
C LYS A 281 2.15 -0.14 30.75
#